data_AF-A0A6B0YMI5-F1
#
_entry.id   AF-A0A6B0YMI5-F1
#
_cell.length_a   1.000
_cell.length_b   1.000
_cell.length_c   1.000
_cell.angle_alpha   90.00
_cell.angle_beta   90.00
_cell.angle_gamma   90.00
#
_symmetry.space_group_name_H-M   'P 1'
#
loop_
_entity.id
_entity.type
_entity.pdbx_description
1 polymer ?
#
loop_
_entity_poly.entity_id
_entity_poly.type
_entity_poly.pdbx_seq_one_letter_code
_entity_poly.pdbx_strand_id
1 'polypeptide(L)'
;MQDASQDRMKIFTEMEKKYEDKDTNYFVDLLKHPDYVVRTRATCILVDFGGEDKVEHIARVLKNDDNELVRHEAAFSLGQMCYSQGIEPLADATLNDSSMFVRHEAAIALGVIGSPQAKETLQQALDDPDKPVSESAIVALANIEFMNGISNNEKFARLTGG
;
A
#
# COMPACT_ATOMS: atom_id res chain seq x y z
N MET A 1 -14.75 -24.88 8.91
CA MET A 1 -13.59 -24.79 8.00
C MET A 1 -13.93 -25.15 6.55
N GLN A 2 -14.60 -26.28 6.25
CA GLN A 2 -15.03 -26.62 4.87
C GLN A 2 -16.02 -25.60 4.26
N ASP A 3 -16.92 -25.04 5.07
CA ASP A 3 -18.00 -24.14 4.62
C ASP A 3 -17.49 -22.76 4.18
N ALA A 4 -16.69 -22.09 5.03
CA ALA A 4 -16.06 -20.81 4.71
C ALA A 4 -15.15 -20.86 3.47
N SER A 5 -14.52 -22.02 3.21
CA SER A 5 -13.71 -22.20 2.00
C SER A 5 -14.56 -22.30 0.74
N GLN A 6 -15.74 -22.94 0.81
CA GLN A 6 -16.66 -23.03 -0.33
C GLN A 6 -17.30 -21.67 -0.64
N ASP A 7 -17.67 -20.91 0.38
CA ASP A 7 -18.23 -19.56 0.19
C ASP A 7 -17.20 -18.59 -0.41
N ARG A 8 -15.94 -18.68 0.03
CA ARG A 8 -14.85 -17.94 -0.59
C ARG A 8 -14.66 -18.28 -2.06
N MET A 9 -14.75 -19.56 -2.42
CA MET A 9 -14.62 -19.97 -3.83
C MET A 9 -15.74 -19.39 -4.71
N LYS A 10 -16.98 -19.31 -4.20
CA LYS A 10 -18.09 -18.65 -4.93
C LYS A 10 -17.79 -17.17 -5.17
N ILE A 11 -17.30 -16.47 -4.14
CA ILE A 11 -16.90 -15.06 -4.26
C ILE A 11 -15.78 -14.91 -5.28
N PHE A 12 -14.78 -15.80 -5.27
CA PHE A 12 -13.66 -15.72 -6.22
C PHE A 12 -14.09 -15.98 -7.66
N THR A 13 -15.01 -16.92 -7.88
CA THR A 13 -15.61 -17.12 -9.21
C THR A 13 -16.38 -15.88 -9.67
N GLU A 14 -17.06 -15.17 -8.77
CA GLU A 14 -17.73 -13.92 -9.15
C GLU A 14 -16.73 -12.78 -9.38
N MET A 15 -15.69 -12.68 -8.56
CA MET A 15 -14.59 -11.72 -8.75
C MET A 15 -13.94 -11.88 -10.13
N GLU A 16 -13.73 -13.11 -10.63
CA GLU A 16 -13.17 -13.34 -11.96
C GLU A 16 -14.03 -12.71 -13.07
N LYS A 17 -15.35 -12.93 -13.05
CA LYS A 17 -16.26 -12.31 -14.02
C LYS A 17 -16.27 -10.78 -13.91
N LYS A 18 -16.33 -10.26 -12.68
CA LYS A 18 -16.34 -8.82 -12.42
C LYS A 18 -15.02 -8.14 -12.75
N TYR A 19 -13.92 -8.90 -12.71
CA TYR A 19 -12.61 -8.46 -13.15
C TYR A 19 -12.59 -8.23 -14.67
N GLU A 20 -13.14 -9.16 -15.46
CA GLU A 20 -13.25 -9.02 -16.93
C GLU A 20 -14.05 -7.76 -17.33
N ASP A 21 -15.09 -7.43 -16.57
CA ASP A 21 -15.92 -6.24 -16.79
C ASP A 21 -15.30 -4.93 -16.26
N LYS A 22 -14.15 -5.00 -15.56
CA LYS A 22 -13.55 -3.89 -14.81
C LYS A 22 -14.52 -3.19 -13.84
N ASP A 23 -15.38 -3.96 -13.18
CA ASP A 23 -16.42 -3.46 -12.27
C ASP A 23 -15.81 -2.92 -10.97
N THR A 24 -15.30 -1.68 -11.02
CA THR A 24 -14.61 -1.03 -9.90
C THR A 24 -15.50 -0.95 -8.64
N ASN A 25 -16.79 -0.66 -8.81
CA ASN A 25 -17.71 -0.51 -7.69
C ASN A 25 -17.86 -1.83 -6.92
N TYR A 26 -17.96 -2.95 -7.64
CA TYR A 26 -18.01 -4.27 -7.02
C TYR A 26 -16.79 -4.53 -6.12
N PHE A 27 -15.57 -4.23 -6.59
CA PHE A 27 -14.37 -4.44 -5.78
C PHE A 27 -14.24 -3.44 -4.63
N VAL A 28 -14.67 -2.19 -4.81
CA VAL A 28 -14.75 -1.21 -3.72
C VAL A 28 -15.68 -1.69 -2.60
N ASP A 29 -16.81 -2.33 -2.94
CA ASP A 29 -17.71 -2.89 -1.94
C ASP A 29 -17.08 -4.09 -1.20
N LEU A 30 -16.29 -4.90 -1.90
CA LEU A 30 -15.56 -6.03 -1.28
C LEU A 30 -14.48 -5.60 -0.28
N LEU A 31 -14.04 -4.33 -0.28
CA LEU A 31 -13.15 -3.80 0.77
C LEU A 31 -13.79 -3.78 2.17
N LYS A 32 -15.10 -4.00 2.28
CA LYS A 32 -15.83 -4.08 3.56
C LYS A 32 -16.22 -5.52 3.93
N HIS A 33 -15.79 -6.50 3.14
CA HIS A 33 -16.19 -7.88 3.33
C HIS A 33 -15.66 -8.45 4.68
N PRO A 34 -16.44 -9.27 5.41
CA PRO A 34 -16.01 -9.79 6.72
C PRO A 34 -14.77 -10.70 6.65
N ASP A 35 -14.56 -11.39 5.52
CA ASP A 35 -13.35 -12.20 5.29
C ASP A 35 -12.19 -11.33 4.81
N TYR A 36 -11.13 -11.22 5.62
CA TYR A 36 -9.94 -10.44 5.31
C TYR A 36 -9.24 -10.91 4.02
N VAL A 37 -9.33 -12.19 3.66
CA VAL A 37 -8.74 -12.73 2.42
C VAL A 37 -9.44 -12.13 1.18
N VAL A 38 -10.75 -11.90 1.28
CA VAL A 38 -11.52 -11.24 0.20
C VAL A 38 -11.12 -9.77 0.10
N ARG A 39 -10.97 -9.07 1.24
CA ARG A 39 -10.54 -7.66 1.27
C ARG A 39 -9.14 -7.46 0.70
N THR A 40 -8.18 -8.32 1.06
CA THR A 40 -6.82 -8.32 0.48
C THR A 40 -6.88 -8.46 -1.03
N ARG A 41 -7.61 -9.45 -1.57
CA ARG A 41 -7.69 -9.64 -3.03
C ARG A 41 -8.39 -8.49 -3.75
N ALA A 42 -9.44 -7.93 -3.15
CA ALA A 42 -10.11 -6.76 -3.71
C ALA A 42 -9.17 -5.55 -3.77
N THR A 43 -8.32 -5.37 -2.75
CA THR A 43 -7.27 -4.34 -2.73
C THR A 43 -6.30 -4.52 -3.91
N CYS A 44 -5.74 -5.73 -4.11
CA CYS A 44 -4.81 -5.99 -5.22
C CYS A 44 -5.46 -5.75 -6.61
N ILE A 45 -6.74 -6.12 -6.77
CA ILE A 45 -7.45 -5.95 -8.06
C ILE A 45 -7.70 -4.46 -8.36
N LEU A 46 -8.03 -3.66 -7.36
CA LEU A 46 -8.20 -2.21 -7.55
C LEU A 46 -6.89 -1.52 -7.96
N VAL A 47 -5.75 -2.03 -7.50
CA VAL A 47 -4.42 -1.57 -7.96
C VAL A 47 -4.20 -1.92 -9.42
N ASP A 48 -4.50 -3.16 -9.83
CA ASP A 48 -4.35 -3.60 -11.22
C ASP A 48 -5.27 -2.83 -12.19
N PHE A 49 -6.48 -2.50 -11.76
CA PHE A 49 -7.35 -1.60 -12.52
C PHE A 49 -6.75 -0.21 -12.71
N GLY A 50 -5.97 0.25 -11.73
CA GLY A 50 -5.31 1.54 -11.75
C GLY A 50 -6.28 2.72 -11.73
N GLY A 51 -5.71 3.92 -11.64
CA GLY A 51 -6.46 5.17 -11.58
C GLY A 51 -6.40 5.83 -10.20
N GLU A 52 -6.22 7.14 -10.24
CA GLU A 52 -6.09 7.99 -9.05
C GLU A 52 -7.35 7.94 -8.17
N ASP A 53 -8.52 7.68 -8.76
CA ASP A 53 -9.82 7.56 -8.07
C ASP A 53 -9.88 6.41 -7.04
N LYS A 54 -8.95 5.45 -7.09
CA LYS A 54 -8.90 4.32 -6.14
C LYS A 54 -8.03 4.61 -4.93
N VAL A 55 -7.15 5.61 -5.00
CA VAL A 55 -6.18 5.91 -3.94
C VAL A 55 -6.89 6.14 -2.61
N GLU A 56 -7.96 6.93 -2.61
CA GLU A 56 -8.76 7.23 -1.43
C GLU A 56 -9.42 5.97 -0.83
N HIS A 57 -9.82 5.01 -1.68
CA HIS A 57 -10.37 3.74 -1.20
C HIS A 57 -9.31 2.90 -0.50
N ILE A 58 -8.10 2.80 -1.08
CA ILE A 58 -7.00 2.03 -0.50
C ILE A 58 -6.44 2.72 0.76
N ALA A 59 -6.36 4.05 0.77
CA ALA A 59 -5.98 4.83 1.96
C ALA A 59 -6.91 4.58 3.15
N ARG A 60 -8.22 4.45 2.91
CA ARG A 60 -9.17 4.09 3.96
C ARG A 60 -8.96 2.67 4.48
N VAL A 61 -8.56 1.72 3.64
CA VAL A 61 -8.20 0.36 4.06
C VAL A 61 -6.96 0.41 4.95
N LEU A 62 -5.90 1.10 4.50
CA LEU A 62 -4.68 1.30 5.30
C LEU A 62 -4.99 1.91 6.66
N LYS A 63 -5.93 2.85 6.75
CA LYS A 63 -6.23 3.54 8.01
C LYS A 63 -7.14 2.77 8.96
N ASN A 64 -8.12 2.02 8.44
CA ASN A 64 -9.27 1.57 9.24
C ASN A 64 -9.45 0.05 9.29
N ASP A 65 -8.71 -0.74 8.49
CA ASP A 65 -8.90 -2.18 8.50
C ASP A 65 -8.44 -2.81 9.84
N ASP A 66 -9.23 -3.74 10.37
CA ASP A 66 -8.94 -4.38 11.66
C ASP A 66 -7.78 -5.39 11.57
N ASN A 67 -7.47 -5.87 10.36
CA ASN A 67 -6.44 -6.86 10.12
C ASN A 67 -5.15 -6.22 9.60
N GLU A 68 -4.05 -6.42 10.32
CA GLU A 68 -2.74 -5.84 9.96
C GLU A 68 -2.23 -6.31 8.59
N LEU A 69 -2.58 -7.52 8.14
CA LEU A 69 -2.18 -8.02 6.82
C LEU A 69 -2.87 -7.26 5.70
N VAL A 70 -4.13 -6.86 5.92
CA VAL A 70 -4.88 -6.06 4.94
C VAL A 70 -4.36 -4.63 4.91
N ARG A 71 -4.05 -4.04 6.08
CA ARG A 71 -3.40 -2.72 6.15
C ARG A 71 -2.02 -2.72 5.49
N HIS A 72 -1.22 -3.76 5.73
CA HIS A 72 0.07 -3.96 5.08
C HIS A 72 -0.08 -4.01 3.56
N GLU A 73 -1.00 -4.83 3.04
CA GLU A 73 -1.28 -4.89 1.59
C GLU A 73 -1.71 -3.53 1.03
N ALA A 74 -2.50 -2.75 1.78
CA ALA A 74 -2.91 -1.42 1.38
C ALA A 74 -1.73 -0.43 1.33
N ALA A 75 -0.79 -0.49 2.28
CA ALA A 75 0.44 0.30 2.24
C ALA A 75 1.29 -0.04 0.99
N PHE A 76 1.55 -1.33 0.77
CA PHE A 76 2.26 -1.82 -0.41
C PHE A 76 1.59 -1.35 -1.71
N SER A 77 0.27 -1.51 -1.79
CA SER A 77 -0.57 -1.10 -2.92
C SER A 77 -0.45 0.39 -3.24
N LEU A 78 -0.52 1.26 -2.22
CA LEU A 78 -0.35 2.71 -2.40
C LEU A 78 1.04 3.05 -2.93
N GLY A 79 2.08 2.36 -2.45
CA GLY A 79 3.45 2.46 -2.98
C GLY A 79 3.50 2.10 -4.46
N GLN A 80 2.93 0.97 -4.85
CA GLN A 80 2.89 0.53 -6.26
C GLN A 80 2.15 1.50 -7.17
N MET A 81 1.05 2.10 -6.70
CA MET A 81 0.25 3.04 -7.47
C MET A 81 1.00 4.37 -7.73
N CYS A 82 1.97 4.74 -6.88
CA CYS A 82 2.83 5.92 -7.04
C CYS A 82 2.08 7.28 -7.15
N TYR A 83 0.83 7.38 -6.70
CA TYR A 83 0.10 8.65 -6.68
C TYR A 83 0.44 9.47 -5.43
N SER A 84 0.66 10.77 -5.60
CA SER A 84 1.00 11.69 -4.49
C SER A 84 -0.07 11.76 -3.40
N GLN A 85 -1.35 11.50 -3.74
CA GLN A 85 -2.45 11.42 -2.78
C GLN A 85 -2.25 10.31 -1.73
N GLY A 86 -1.42 9.30 -2.00
CA GLY A 86 -1.09 8.24 -1.04
C GLY A 86 -0.08 8.67 0.02
N ILE A 87 0.63 9.79 -0.15
CA ILE A 87 1.74 10.19 0.74
C ILE A 87 1.25 10.47 2.16
N GLU A 88 0.16 11.22 2.33
CA GLU A 88 -0.32 11.59 3.67
C GLU A 88 -0.85 10.37 4.46
N PRO A 89 -1.67 9.48 3.88
CA PRO A 89 -2.05 8.22 4.52
C PRO A 89 -0.86 7.32 4.87
N LEU A 90 0.12 7.21 3.97
CA LEU A 90 1.33 6.42 4.22
C LEU A 90 2.18 7.04 5.33
N ALA A 91 2.30 8.37 5.37
CA ALA A 91 3.04 9.07 6.41
C ALA A 91 2.41 8.87 7.80
N ASP A 92 1.08 8.93 7.89
CA ASP A 92 0.35 8.61 9.12
C ASP A 92 0.63 7.17 9.55
N ALA A 93 0.51 6.20 8.62
CA ALA A 93 0.76 4.80 8.91
C ALA A 93 2.21 4.53 9.35
N THR A 94 3.21 5.14 8.72
CA THR A 94 4.63 5.01 9.09
C THR A 94 4.90 5.39 10.54
N LEU A 95 4.20 6.40 11.07
CA LEU A 95 4.45 6.92 12.42
C LEU A 95 3.51 6.32 13.47
N ASN A 96 2.28 5.96 13.08
CA ASN A 96 1.19 5.75 14.03
C ASN A 96 0.55 4.36 13.94
N ASP A 97 0.85 3.52 12.95
CA ASP A 97 0.24 2.17 12.92
C ASP A 97 0.75 1.31 14.08
N SER A 98 -0.19 0.63 14.74
CA SER A 98 0.07 -0.31 15.82
C SER A 98 0.98 -1.49 15.45
N SER A 99 1.00 -1.90 14.18
CA SER A 99 1.77 -3.04 13.70
C SER A 99 3.08 -2.57 13.08
N MET A 100 4.21 -3.12 13.56
CA MET A 100 5.51 -2.79 12.97
C MET A 100 5.61 -3.18 11.50
N PHE A 101 4.89 -4.24 11.08
CA PHE A 101 4.86 -4.67 9.69
C PHE A 101 4.22 -3.61 8.78
N VAL A 102 3.14 -2.97 9.24
CA VAL A 102 2.48 -1.90 8.48
C VAL A 102 3.34 -0.65 8.45
N ARG A 103 3.96 -0.25 9.58
CA ARG A 103 4.87 0.91 9.61
C ARG A 103 6.06 0.73 8.68
N HIS A 104 6.66 -0.46 8.69
CA HIS A 104 7.77 -0.86 7.83
C HIS A 104 7.39 -0.76 6.34
N GLU A 105 6.28 -1.36 5.94
CA GLU A 105 5.79 -1.34 4.56
C GLU A 105 5.42 0.08 4.11
N ALA A 106 4.78 0.86 4.98
CA ALA A 106 4.43 2.25 4.68
C ALA A 106 5.69 3.12 4.46
N ALA A 107 6.76 2.91 5.24
CA ALA A 107 8.04 3.59 5.03
C ALA A 107 8.67 3.21 3.68
N ILE A 108 8.61 1.94 3.28
CA ILE A 108 9.07 1.48 1.95
C ILE A 108 8.26 2.17 0.85
N ALA A 109 6.92 2.15 0.96
CA ALA A 109 6.02 2.74 -0.02
C ALA A 109 6.28 4.25 -0.21
N LEU A 110 6.60 5.00 0.85
CA LEU A 110 7.03 6.40 0.75
C LEU A 110 8.33 6.56 -0.05
N GLY A 111 9.29 5.66 0.16
CA GLY A 111 10.54 5.60 -0.60
C GLY A 111 10.31 5.32 -2.09
N VAL A 112 9.43 4.36 -2.39
CA VAL A 112 9.02 4.01 -3.77
C VAL A 112 8.34 5.18 -4.49
N ILE A 113 7.47 5.92 -3.79
CA ILE A 113 6.87 7.15 -4.34
C ILE A 113 7.95 8.20 -4.62
N GLY A 114 9.01 8.26 -3.79
CA GLY A 114 10.19 9.09 -4.07
C GLY A 114 10.00 10.59 -3.87
N SER A 115 8.87 11.01 -3.28
CA SER A 115 8.53 12.42 -3.11
C SER A 115 9.30 13.06 -1.95
N PRO A 116 9.91 14.24 -2.14
CA PRO A 116 10.51 15.02 -1.05
C PRO A 116 9.56 15.32 0.12
N GLN A 117 8.24 15.30 -0.12
CA GLN A 117 7.22 15.50 0.92
C GLN A 117 7.28 14.46 2.03
N ALA A 118 7.82 13.26 1.75
CA ALA A 118 7.94 12.19 2.72
C ALA A 118 9.18 12.30 3.64
N LYS A 119 10.11 13.21 3.34
CA LYS A 119 11.42 13.27 4.03
C LYS A 119 11.29 13.48 5.53
N GLU A 120 10.43 14.39 5.96
CA GLU A 120 10.26 14.70 7.39
C GLU A 120 9.72 13.49 8.15
N THR A 121 8.70 12.81 7.62
CA THR A 121 8.16 11.57 8.18
C THR A 121 9.22 10.48 8.27
N LEU A 122 9.98 10.26 7.19
CA LEU A 122 11.02 9.23 7.17
C LEU A 122 12.17 9.55 8.12
N GLN A 123 12.51 10.83 8.31
CA GLN A 123 13.50 11.24 9.32
C GLN A 123 13.02 10.91 10.73
N GLN A 124 11.75 11.11 11.04
CA GLN A 124 11.17 10.70 12.33
C GLN A 124 11.17 9.17 12.49
N ALA A 125 10.89 8.43 11.42
CA ALA A 125 10.88 6.96 11.43
C ALA A 125 12.27 6.33 11.67
N LEU A 126 13.37 7.10 11.57
CA LEU A 126 14.70 6.64 11.96
C LEU A 126 14.81 6.30 13.47
N ASP A 127 13.97 6.94 14.29
CA ASP A 127 13.90 6.75 15.73
C ASP A 127 12.85 5.69 16.14
N ASP A 128 12.24 4.98 15.18
CA ASP A 128 11.28 3.91 15.47
C ASP A 128 11.96 2.80 16.29
N PRO A 129 11.33 2.29 17.37
CA PRO A 129 11.92 1.26 18.21
C PRO A 129 12.13 -0.08 17.49
N ASP A 130 11.34 -0.34 16.44
CA ASP A 130 11.46 -1.55 15.64
C ASP A 130 12.48 -1.36 14.52
N LYS A 131 13.59 -2.11 14.62
CA LYS A 131 14.71 -2.03 13.68
C LYS A 131 14.28 -2.09 12.19
N PRO A 132 13.35 -2.97 11.76
CA PRO A 132 12.91 -3.02 10.36
C PRO A 132 12.31 -1.70 9.86
N VAL A 133 11.64 -0.93 10.72
CA VAL A 133 11.04 0.36 10.32
C VAL A 133 12.14 1.40 10.10
N SER A 134 13.07 1.52 11.05
CA SER A 134 14.21 2.44 10.93
C SER A 134 15.11 2.11 9.72
N GLU A 135 15.33 0.83 9.42
CA GLU A 135 16.10 0.38 8.26
C GLU A 135 15.40 0.71 6.94
N SER A 136 14.07 0.51 6.87
CA SER A 136 13.27 0.97 5.72
C SER A 136 13.33 2.48 5.53
N ALA A 137 13.28 3.24 6.62
CA ALA A 137 13.38 4.70 6.55
C ALA A 137 14.74 5.16 5.99
N ILE A 138 15.85 4.49 6.36
CA ILE A 138 17.18 4.75 5.79
C ILE A 138 17.18 4.51 4.27
N VAL A 139 16.66 3.36 3.83
CA VAL A 139 16.60 3.01 2.40
C VAL A 139 15.72 4.00 1.64
N ALA A 140 14.53 4.31 2.16
CA ALA A 140 13.59 5.25 1.55
C ALA A 140 14.18 6.66 1.41
N LEU A 141 14.89 7.17 2.43
CA LEU A 141 15.57 8.46 2.36
C LEU A 141 16.66 8.47 1.27
N ALA A 142 17.49 7.43 1.21
CA ALA A 142 18.51 7.29 0.18
C ALA A 142 17.90 7.25 -1.23
N ASN A 143 16.76 6.56 -1.39
CA ASN A 143 16.04 6.49 -2.66
C ASN A 143 15.48 7.85 -3.09
N ILE A 144 14.87 8.61 -2.16
CA ILE A 144 14.40 9.97 -2.43
C ILE A 144 15.57 10.88 -2.83
N GLU A 145 16.72 10.79 -2.17
CA GLU A 145 17.91 11.56 -2.55
C GLU A 145 18.41 11.20 -3.94
N PHE A 146 18.45 9.90 -4.27
CA PHE A 146 18.85 9.41 -5.58
C PHE A 146 17.93 9.91 -6.71
N MET A 147 16.61 9.83 -6.50
CA MET A 147 15.60 10.28 -7.46
C MET A 147 15.62 11.79 -7.70
N ASN A 148 15.92 12.58 -6.67
CA ASN A 148 15.89 14.05 -6.76
C ASN A 148 17.24 14.68 -7.16
N GLY A 149 18.38 14.02 -6.88
CA GLY A 149 19.70 14.63 -6.98
C GLY A 149 20.66 14.00 -7.98
N ILE A 150 20.48 12.72 -8.36
CA ILE A 150 21.52 11.95 -9.05
C ILE A 150 21.03 11.39 -10.39
N SER A 151 19.77 10.96 -10.49
CA SER A 151 19.29 10.34 -11.72
C SER A 151 18.76 11.35 -12.73
N ASN A 152 19.41 11.43 -13.90
CA ASN A 152 18.85 12.05 -15.10
C ASN A 152 17.96 11.07 -15.91
N ASN A 153 17.74 9.85 -15.39
CA ASN A 153 16.98 8.79 -16.04
C ASN A 153 15.91 8.24 -15.09
N GLU A 154 14.67 8.70 -15.27
CA GLU A 154 13.54 8.33 -14.44
C GLU A 154 13.29 6.80 -14.37
N LYS A 155 13.57 6.07 -15.45
CA LYS A 155 13.36 4.62 -15.49
C LYS A 155 14.38 3.87 -14.64
N PHE A 156 15.64 4.27 -14.67
CA PHE A 156 16.68 3.69 -13.81
C PHE A 156 16.41 4.06 -12.34
N ALA A 157 16.02 5.31 -12.09
CA ALA A 157 15.67 5.81 -10.76
C ALA A 157 14.62 4.94 -10.06
N ARG A 158 13.56 4.58 -10.78
CA ARG A 158 12.48 3.71 -10.26
C ARG A 158 12.89 2.25 -10.07
N LEU A 159 13.86 1.74 -10.84
CA LEU A 159 14.27 0.33 -10.77
C LEU A 159 15.28 0.03 -9.66
N THR A 160 16.06 1.02 -9.23
CA THR A 160 17.11 0.84 -8.23
C THR A 160 16.84 1.59 -6.93
N GLY A 161 15.74 2.35 -6.87
CA GLY A 161 15.31 3.14 -5.73
C GLY A 161 14.03 2.64 -5.07
N GLY A 162 13.69 1.36 -5.22
CA GLY A 162 12.53 0.71 -4.60
C GLY A 162 12.94 -0.60 -3.98
#